data_AF-A0A170TLK8-F1
#
_entry.id   AF-A0A170TLK8-F1
#
_cell.length_a   1.000
_cell.length_b   1.000
_cell.length_c   1.000
_cell.angle_alpha   90.00
_cell.angle_beta   90.00
_cell.angle_gamma   90.00
#
_symmetry.space_group_name_H-M   'P 1'
#
loop_
_entity.id
_entity.type
_entity.pdbx_description
1 polymer ?
#
loop_
_entity_poly.entity_id
_entity_poly.type
_entity_poly.pdbx_seq_one_letter_code
_entity_poly.pdbx_strand_id
1 'polypeptide(L)'
;FALSLVTLVMAHNAFSSPLPVDFSNESEMVGFYTSGQYSIEVPKFSAVSAKYKHEKQDKELTLFSLKEENTELKLNDKGQFKKGYNPVYNRNYTGFSGAIGYSGGGLRIELEGAFTKFDVDKQKYKFQDNYRYFALSKDEEISGQPDQPTPTPVPPVPPAPQPSPKTTTGYNYVTAKNEGLSIISLTLNACYDVIIGNSQLIPSVCIGIGQGITNFLGVINIKTIYKAKVGIGFLLSPKTIIFINGYYVKVPNDSFKNVSIQYQHELEKDPKHIEPIIFFNSDYYGGEVGLRFIL
;
A
#
# COMPACT_ATOMS: atom_id res chain seq x y z
N PHE A 1 27.14 14.25 24.53
CA PHE A 1 28.19 15.07 23.93
C PHE A 1 28.55 14.42 22.59
N ALA A 2 27.82 14.75 21.53
CA ALA A 2 28.06 15.86 20.59
C ALA A 2 29.21 15.49 19.63
N LEU A 3 28.92 15.06 18.39
CA LEU A 3 28.58 15.84 17.18
C LEU A 3 29.83 15.92 16.28
N SER A 4 29.60 15.83 14.98
CA SER A 4 30.49 16.20 13.87
C SER A 4 31.29 15.06 13.23
N LEU A 5 30.79 14.58 12.09
CA LEU A 5 31.63 14.36 10.93
C LEU A 5 30.86 14.76 9.67
N VAL A 6 30.83 16.07 9.44
CA VAL A 6 30.60 16.67 8.12
C VAL A 6 31.97 16.76 7.44
N THR A 7 31.99 16.56 6.12
CA THR A 7 33.03 16.87 5.10
C THR A 7 33.82 15.70 4.49
N LEU A 8 34.12 15.92 3.19
CA LEU A 8 34.88 15.15 2.20
C LEU A 8 34.11 13.99 1.51
N VAL A 9 33.92 13.98 0.18
CA VAL A 9 34.81 14.42 -0.89
C VAL A 9 34.03 15.05 -2.07
N MET A 10 34.47 16.25 -2.45
CA MET A 10 34.23 16.88 -3.74
C MET A 10 35.06 16.16 -4.82
N ALA A 11 34.42 15.52 -5.79
CA ALA A 11 35.05 15.25 -7.08
C ALA A 11 34.87 16.49 -7.96
N HIS A 12 35.98 17.18 -8.22
CA HIS A 12 36.02 18.31 -9.15
C HIS A 12 36.09 17.82 -10.61
N ASN A 13 35.53 18.66 -11.48
CA ASN A 13 35.68 18.70 -12.94
C ASN A 13 34.62 17.97 -13.78
N ALA A 14 33.37 18.37 -13.59
CA ALA A 14 32.45 18.68 -14.68
C ALA A 14 31.35 19.64 -14.19
N PHE A 15 31.75 20.79 -13.64
CA PHE A 15 30.79 21.87 -13.38
C PHE A 15 30.55 22.60 -14.70
N SER A 16 29.42 22.31 -15.36
CA SER A 16 28.68 23.43 -15.95
C SER A 16 28.41 24.38 -14.79
N SER A 17 28.90 25.62 -14.86
CA SER A 17 28.59 26.64 -13.86
C SER A 17 27.10 26.60 -13.54
N PRO A 18 26.67 26.42 -12.28
CA PRO A 18 25.27 26.65 -11.95
C PRO A 18 24.99 28.09 -12.37
N LEU A 19 24.10 28.29 -13.34
CA LEU A 19 23.58 29.62 -13.61
C LEU A 19 23.08 30.15 -12.26
N PRO A 20 23.55 31.33 -11.82
CA PRO A 20 23.03 31.92 -10.60
C PRO A 20 21.51 32.00 -10.73
N VAL A 21 20.80 31.52 -9.71
CA VAL A 21 19.35 31.65 -9.67
C VAL A 21 19.05 33.14 -9.65
N ASP A 22 18.62 33.65 -10.81
CA ASP A 22 18.33 35.05 -10.98
C ASP A 22 16.96 35.36 -10.39
N PHE A 23 16.95 35.87 -9.15
CA PHE A 23 15.76 36.38 -8.49
C PHE A 23 15.35 37.79 -8.97
N SER A 24 16.15 38.42 -9.84
CA SER A 24 15.92 39.80 -10.28
C SER A 24 14.97 39.91 -11.48
N ASN A 25 14.65 38.78 -12.12
CA ASN A 25 13.54 38.74 -13.06
C ASN A 25 12.26 38.55 -12.25
N GLU A 26 11.57 39.67 -11.99
CA GLU A 26 10.23 39.77 -11.41
C GLU A 26 9.22 38.97 -12.26
N SER A 27 9.29 37.63 -12.19
CA SER A 27 8.28 36.77 -12.80
C SER A 27 7.03 36.85 -11.93
N GLU A 28 5.85 37.04 -12.53
CA GLU A 28 4.55 37.07 -11.85
C GLU A 28 4.23 35.80 -11.03
N MET A 29 5.13 34.80 -11.04
CA MET A 29 5.04 33.52 -10.35
C MET A 29 5.82 33.44 -9.03
N VAL A 30 6.33 34.57 -8.54
CA VAL A 30 6.97 34.64 -7.21
C VAL A 30 5.90 34.87 -6.15
N GLY A 31 5.88 34.03 -5.12
CA GLY A 31 4.97 34.21 -3.98
C GLY A 31 4.53 32.93 -3.32
N PHE A 32 3.73 33.09 -2.27
CA PHE A 32 2.99 31.99 -1.68
C PHE A 32 1.91 31.53 -2.64
N TYR A 33 1.58 30.25 -2.61
CA TYR A 33 0.51 29.70 -3.42
C TYR A 33 -0.24 28.60 -2.70
N THR A 34 -1.43 28.34 -3.19
CA THR A 34 -2.23 27.15 -2.88
C THR A 34 -2.49 26.38 -4.16
N SER A 35 -2.61 25.05 -4.06
CA SER A 35 -3.04 24.21 -5.17
C SER A 35 -4.00 23.12 -4.74
N GLY A 36 -4.83 22.72 -5.69
CA GLY A 36 -5.67 21.54 -5.61
C GLY A 36 -5.53 20.73 -6.87
N GLN A 37 -5.44 19.42 -6.73
CA GLN A 37 -5.22 18.51 -7.84
C GLN A 37 -5.99 17.21 -7.67
N TYR A 38 -6.50 16.73 -8.80
CA TYR A 38 -7.11 15.42 -8.92
C TYR A 38 -6.08 14.44 -9.48
N SER A 39 -6.06 13.22 -8.96
CA SER A 39 -5.11 12.20 -9.38
C SER A 39 -5.75 10.85 -9.71
N ILE A 40 -5.14 10.19 -10.69
CA ILE A 40 -5.38 8.79 -11.03
C ILE A 40 -4.12 8.02 -10.68
N GLU A 41 -4.26 6.90 -9.97
CA GLU A 41 -3.14 6.17 -9.41
C GLU A 41 -3.21 4.68 -9.73
N VAL A 42 -2.06 4.11 -10.04
CA VAL A 42 -1.91 2.72 -10.47
C VAL A 42 -0.99 2.01 -9.49
N PRO A 43 -1.46 0.95 -8.80
CA PRO A 43 -0.66 0.23 -7.83
C PRO A 43 0.49 -0.53 -8.50
N LYS A 44 1.66 -0.54 -7.86
CA LYS A 44 2.84 -1.35 -8.26
C LYS A 44 3.21 -2.29 -7.12
N PHE A 45 2.23 -3.04 -6.64
CA PHE A 45 2.37 -3.84 -5.44
C PHE A 45 3.11 -5.16 -5.67
N SER A 46 3.79 -5.65 -4.65
CA SER A 46 4.39 -6.98 -4.69
C SER A 46 3.36 -8.07 -4.39
N ALA A 47 3.74 -9.32 -4.65
CA ALA A 47 3.06 -10.46 -4.05
C ALA A 47 3.07 -10.33 -2.51
N VAL A 48 2.01 -10.83 -1.88
CA VAL A 48 1.87 -10.88 -0.42
C VAL A 48 2.57 -12.13 0.10
N SER A 49 3.42 -11.99 1.11
CA SER A 49 3.96 -13.12 1.86
C SER A 49 3.83 -12.89 3.35
N ALA A 50 3.92 -13.96 4.14
CA ALA A 50 3.66 -13.92 5.57
C ALA A 50 4.66 -14.78 6.32
N LYS A 51 5.11 -14.27 7.47
CA LYS A 51 5.93 -15.03 8.43
C LYS A 51 5.35 -14.90 9.82
N TYR A 52 5.68 -15.81 10.72
CA TYR A 52 5.37 -15.71 12.13
C TYR A 52 6.60 -16.07 12.96
N LYS A 53 6.62 -15.62 14.22
CA LYS A 53 7.70 -15.94 15.15
C LYS A 53 7.38 -17.18 15.96
N HIS A 54 8.33 -18.11 16.02
CA HIS A 54 8.28 -19.25 16.93
C HIS A 54 9.69 -19.55 17.42
N GLU A 55 9.87 -19.63 18.75
CA GLU A 55 11.18 -19.90 19.37
C GLU A 55 12.31 -18.97 18.88
N LYS A 56 11.98 -17.68 18.67
CA LYS A 56 12.88 -16.64 18.13
C LYS A 56 13.33 -16.84 16.67
N GLN A 57 12.75 -17.80 15.94
CA GLN A 57 12.96 -17.99 14.51
C GLN A 57 11.75 -17.48 13.72
N ASP A 58 12.01 -16.90 12.55
CA ASP A 58 10.96 -16.52 11.60
C ASP A 58 10.62 -17.74 10.73
N LYS A 59 9.37 -18.21 10.82
CA LYS A 59 8.84 -19.30 10.02
C LYS A 59 7.84 -18.77 8.99
N GLU A 60 7.86 -19.33 7.79
CA GLU A 60 6.95 -18.91 6.72
C GLU A 60 5.54 -19.44 6.95
N LEU A 61 4.55 -18.68 6.47
CA LEU A 61 3.16 -19.10 6.39
C LEU A 61 2.76 -19.30 4.94
N THR A 62 2.13 -20.42 4.65
CA THR A 62 1.55 -20.69 3.34
C THR A 62 0.21 -19.99 3.23
N LEU A 63 0.01 -19.22 2.16
CA LEU A 63 -1.22 -18.46 1.93
C LEU A 63 -2.18 -19.20 0.98
N PHE A 64 -3.48 -19.10 1.26
CA PHE A 64 -4.54 -19.72 0.47
C PHE A 64 -5.65 -18.71 0.20
N SER A 65 -6.12 -18.64 -1.04
CA SER A 65 -7.27 -17.83 -1.43
C SER A 65 -8.54 -18.67 -1.40
N LEU A 66 -9.70 -18.04 -1.22
CA LEU A 66 -10.96 -18.73 -1.53
C LEU A 66 -11.03 -19.05 -3.03
N LYS A 67 -11.73 -20.13 -3.37
CA LYS A 67 -12.04 -20.52 -4.75
C LYS A 67 -13.07 -19.56 -5.36
N GLU A 68 -12.93 -19.31 -6.65
CA GLU A 68 -13.74 -18.31 -7.37
C GLU A 68 -15.18 -18.80 -7.56
N GLU A 69 -15.35 -20.12 -7.69
CA GLU A 69 -16.61 -20.80 -7.93
C GLU A 69 -17.52 -20.93 -6.70
N ASN A 70 -17.01 -20.65 -5.50
CA ASN A 70 -17.75 -20.73 -4.25
C ASN A 70 -19.00 -19.86 -4.30
N THR A 71 -20.13 -20.41 -3.84
CA THR A 71 -21.44 -19.73 -3.81
C THR A 71 -21.83 -19.21 -2.43
N GLU A 72 -20.96 -19.40 -1.45
CA GLU A 72 -21.13 -18.97 -0.07
C GLU A 72 -19.75 -18.65 0.55
N LEU A 73 -19.74 -17.93 1.67
CA LEU A 73 -18.54 -17.65 2.46
C LEU A 73 -18.47 -18.61 3.64
N LYS A 74 -17.63 -19.63 3.54
CA LYS A 74 -17.35 -20.60 4.61
C LYS A 74 -15.86 -20.64 4.91
N LEU A 75 -15.43 -19.85 5.87
CA LEU A 75 -14.01 -19.76 6.29
C LEU A 75 -13.53 -21.02 7.04
N ASN A 76 -14.47 -21.83 7.53
CA ASN A 76 -14.23 -23.04 8.32
C ASN A 76 -14.08 -24.29 7.45
N ASP A 77 -14.41 -24.19 6.16
CA ASP A 77 -14.37 -25.32 5.24
C ASP A 77 -13.10 -25.24 4.39
N LYS A 78 -12.13 -26.12 4.67
CA LYS A 78 -10.88 -26.21 3.89
C LYS A 78 -11.15 -26.43 2.39
N GLY A 79 -12.26 -27.08 2.04
CA GLY A 79 -12.63 -27.36 0.65
C GLY A 79 -12.89 -26.09 -0.18
N GLN A 80 -13.14 -24.95 0.48
CA GLN A 80 -13.39 -23.66 -0.14
C GLN A 80 -12.10 -22.95 -0.58
N PHE A 81 -10.93 -23.41 -0.16
CA PHE A 81 -9.67 -22.71 -0.40
C PHE A 81 -8.83 -23.38 -1.50
N LYS A 82 -7.99 -22.58 -2.14
CA LYS A 82 -6.95 -22.99 -3.10
C LYS A 82 -5.60 -22.41 -2.66
N LYS A 83 -4.51 -23.17 -2.87
CA LYS A 83 -3.15 -22.74 -2.52
C LYS A 83 -2.74 -21.52 -3.34
N GLY A 84 -2.06 -20.58 -2.69
CA GLY A 84 -1.64 -19.32 -3.26
C GLY A 84 -2.62 -18.18 -2.98
N TYR A 85 -2.08 -16.99 -2.76
CA TYR A 85 -2.82 -15.76 -2.58
C TYR A 85 -2.12 -14.63 -3.34
N ASN A 86 -2.77 -14.15 -4.41
CA ASN A 86 -2.25 -13.09 -5.25
C ASN A 86 -3.38 -12.08 -5.57
N PRO A 87 -3.72 -11.20 -4.62
CA PRO A 87 -4.78 -10.22 -4.81
C PRO A 87 -4.39 -9.22 -5.90
N VAL A 88 -5.37 -8.85 -6.73
CA VAL A 88 -5.24 -7.71 -7.66
C VAL A 88 -5.93 -6.52 -7.02
N TYR A 89 -5.37 -5.34 -7.20
CA TYR A 89 -5.91 -4.10 -6.63
C TYR A 89 -6.37 -3.17 -7.75
N ASN A 90 -7.52 -2.54 -7.52
CA ASN A 90 -8.09 -1.56 -8.43
C ASN A 90 -7.20 -0.32 -8.50
N ARG A 91 -7.23 0.35 -9.65
CA ARG A 91 -6.67 1.70 -9.79
C ARG A 91 -7.50 2.68 -8.95
N ASN A 92 -6.85 3.70 -8.42
CA ASN A 92 -7.54 4.80 -7.76
C ASN A 92 -7.94 5.85 -8.81
N TYR A 93 -9.23 6.15 -8.91
CA TYR A 93 -9.76 7.21 -9.78
C TYR A 93 -10.42 8.34 -8.98
N THR A 94 -10.18 8.40 -7.67
CA THR A 94 -10.75 9.42 -6.79
C THR A 94 -9.66 10.05 -5.93
N GLY A 95 -8.40 9.98 -6.39
CA GLY A 95 -7.28 10.61 -5.71
C GLY A 95 -7.45 12.12 -5.71
N PHE A 96 -7.21 12.73 -4.56
CA PHE A 96 -7.22 14.17 -4.40
C PHE A 96 -6.09 14.59 -3.47
N SER A 97 -5.40 15.66 -3.84
CA SER A 97 -4.45 16.31 -2.97
C SER A 97 -4.58 17.83 -3.04
N GLY A 98 -4.20 18.46 -1.93
CA GLY A 98 -4.08 19.91 -1.82
C GLY A 98 -2.70 20.25 -1.29
N ALA A 99 -2.19 21.40 -1.71
CA ALA A 99 -0.88 21.85 -1.25
C ALA A 99 -0.85 23.35 -0.98
N ILE A 100 0.05 23.73 -0.09
CA ILE A 100 0.47 25.12 0.12
C ILE A 100 1.97 25.20 -0.13
N GLY A 101 2.44 26.31 -0.65
CA GLY A 101 3.86 26.43 -0.93
C GLY A 101 4.32 27.85 -1.22
N TYR A 102 5.60 27.96 -1.54
CA TYR A 102 6.24 29.19 -1.98
C TYR A 102 7.04 28.91 -3.26
N SER A 103 6.97 29.83 -4.21
CA SER A 103 7.64 29.78 -5.51
C SER A 103 8.51 31.03 -5.69
N GLY A 104 9.74 30.87 -6.17
CA GLY A 104 10.64 31.99 -6.45
C GLY A 104 11.93 31.56 -7.15
N GLY A 105 12.34 32.29 -8.20
CA GLY A 105 13.58 31.99 -8.94
C GLY A 105 13.62 30.58 -9.55
N GLY A 106 12.47 30.02 -9.92
CA GLY A 106 12.35 28.62 -10.39
C GLY A 106 12.39 27.58 -9.28
N LEU A 107 12.80 27.91 -8.05
CA LEU A 107 12.68 27.00 -6.91
C LEU A 107 11.26 27.06 -6.35
N ARG A 108 10.69 25.92 -6.01
CA ARG A 108 9.39 25.82 -5.36
C ARG A 108 9.42 24.82 -4.21
N ILE A 109 8.94 25.23 -3.04
CA ILE A 109 8.72 24.34 -1.90
C ILE A 109 7.21 24.15 -1.73
N GLU A 110 6.77 22.92 -1.53
CA GLU A 110 5.37 22.50 -1.53
C GLU A 110 5.12 21.56 -0.34
N LEU A 111 4.18 21.90 0.53
CA LEU A 111 3.63 20.98 1.52
C LEU A 111 2.32 20.43 0.98
N GLU A 112 2.29 19.15 0.64
CA GLU A 112 1.16 18.46 0.00
C GLU A 112 0.51 17.45 0.96
N GLY A 113 -0.81 17.57 1.14
CA GLY A 113 -1.65 16.58 1.78
C GLY A 113 -2.46 15.79 0.74
N ALA A 114 -2.47 14.46 0.82
CA ALA A 114 -3.16 13.60 -0.14
C ALA A 114 -3.90 12.43 0.52
N PHE A 115 -4.96 11.97 -0.13
CA PHE A 115 -5.65 10.73 0.22
C PHE A 115 -5.71 9.78 -0.98
N THR A 116 -5.26 8.54 -0.75
CA THR A 116 -5.13 7.49 -1.77
C THR A 116 -5.78 6.21 -1.27
N LYS A 117 -6.55 5.53 -2.14
CA LYS A 117 -7.17 4.23 -1.81
C LYS A 117 -7.08 3.26 -3.00
N PHE A 118 -6.59 2.06 -2.73
CA PHE A 118 -6.54 0.92 -3.64
C PHE A 118 -7.35 -0.24 -3.04
N ASP A 119 -8.57 -0.44 -3.53
CA ASP A 119 -9.42 -1.55 -3.08
C ASP A 119 -9.05 -2.86 -3.79
N VAL A 120 -9.37 -4.00 -3.19
CA VAL A 120 -9.15 -5.32 -3.81
C VAL A 120 -10.13 -5.49 -4.98
N ASP A 121 -9.62 -5.93 -6.12
CA ASP A 121 -10.42 -6.25 -7.30
C ASP A 121 -11.26 -7.52 -7.01
N LYS A 122 -12.55 -7.48 -7.35
CA LYS A 122 -13.47 -8.62 -7.19
C LYS A 122 -13.03 -9.84 -8.00
N GLN A 123 -12.26 -9.64 -9.07
CA GLN A 123 -11.85 -10.65 -10.02
C GLN A 123 -13.05 -11.49 -10.49
N LYS A 124 -12.89 -12.81 -10.59
CA LYS A 124 -13.90 -13.77 -11.07
C LYS A 124 -14.75 -14.39 -9.95
N TYR A 125 -14.65 -13.87 -8.72
CA TYR A 125 -15.38 -14.43 -7.58
C TYR A 125 -16.90 -14.28 -7.74
N LYS A 126 -17.61 -15.41 -7.64
CA LYS A 126 -19.08 -15.46 -7.77
C LYS A 126 -19.79 -14.91 -6.54
N PHE A 127 -19.39 -15.35 -5.35
CA PHE A 127 -19.94 -14.86 -4.09
C PHE A 127 -19.36 -13.51 -3.70
N GLN A 128 -20.20 -12.64 -3.11
CA GLN A 128 -19.79 -11.33 -2.62
C GLN A 128 -18.68 -11.47 -1.57
N ASP A 129 -17.71 -10.56 -1.58
CA ASP A 129 -16.60 -10.45 -0.62
C ASP A 129 -15.61 -11.62 -0.50
N ASN A 130 -15.80 -12.77 -1.15
CA ASN A 130 -14.83 -13.89 -1.08
C ASN A 130 -13.41 -13.49 -1.51
N TYR A 131 -13.28 -12.57 -2.47
CA TYR A 131 -12.00 -12.01 -2.93
C TYR A 131 -11.22 -11.26 -1.83
N ARG A 132 -11.88 -10.88 -0.74
CA ARG A 132 -11.27 -10.17 0.40
C ARG A 132 -10.69 -11.12 1.44
N TYR A 133 -11.03 -12.41 1.45
CA TYR A 133 -10.60 -13.34 2.49
C TYR A 133 -9.50 -14.28 2.01
N PHE A 134 -8.54 -14.55 2.88
CA PHE A 134 -7.48 -15.53 2.65
C PHE A 134 -7.12 -16.25 3.95
N ALA A 135 -6.57 -17.44 3.81
CA ALA A 135 -6.09 -18.25 4.93
C ALA A 135 -4.56 -18.25 5.01
N LEU A 136 -4.05 -18.35 6.24
CA LEU A 136 -2.65 -18.50 6.58
C LEU A 136 -2.46 -19.85 7.30
N SER A 137 -1.67 -20.74 6.73
CA SER A 137 -1.34 -22.05 7.30
C SER A 137 0.13 -22.12 7.69
N LYS A 138 0.43 -22.87 8.74
CA LYS A 138 1.81 -23.23 9.11
C LYS A 138 2.39 -24.34 8.24
N ASP A 139 1.53 -25.12 7.60
CA ASP A 139 1.93 -26.24 6.75
C ASP A 139 1.73 -25.89 5.27
N GLU A 140 2.24 -26.72 4.37
CA GLU A 140 2.10 -26.53 2.92
C GLU A 140 0.68 -26.77 2.39
N GLU A 141 -0.14 -27.48 3.15
CA GLU A 141 -1.53 -27.78 2.89
C GLU A 141 -2.39 -27.36 4.08
N ILE A 142 -3.68 -27.15 3.84
CA ILE A 142 -4.65 -26.86 4.89
C ILE A 142 -5.35 -28.14 5.36
N SER A 143 -5.43 -28.30 6.67
CA SER A 143 -6.20 -29.33 7.36
C SER A 143 -7.29 -28.67 8.21
N GLY A 144 -8.34 -29.43 8.44
CA GLY A 144 -9.56 -28.97 9.07
C GLY A 144 -10.67 -29.95 8.68
N GLN A 145 -11.45 -30.36 9.67
CA GLN A 145 -12.59 -31.24 9.43
C GLN A 145 -13.83 -30.35 9.33
N PRO A 146 -14.62 -30.38 8.23
CA PRO A 146 -15.90 -29.69 8.19
C PRO A 146 -16.69 -30.10 9.43
N ASP A 147 -17.36 -29.16 10.10
CA ASP A 147 -18.21 -29.47 11.24
C ASP A 147 -19.11 -30.65 10.88
N GLN A 148 -18.81 -31.81 11.46
CA GLN A 148 -19.70 -32.95 11.34
C GLN A 148 -20.91 -32.56 12.18
N PRO A 149 -22.14 -32.50 11.62
CA PRO A 149 -23.32 -32.23 12.43
C PRO A 149 -23.31 -33.23 13.59
N THR A 150 -23.49 -32.71 14.82
CA THR A 150 -23.53 -33.50 16.04
C THR A 150 -24.40 -34.73 15.76
N PRO A 151 -23.87 -35.96 15.83
CA PRO A 151 -24.68 -37.13 15.55
C PRO A 151 -25.83 -37.10 16.55
N THR A 152 -27.05 -36.99 16.01
CA THR A 152 -28.29 -37.19 16.76
C THR A 152 -28.13 -38.52 17.49
N PRO A 153 -28.48 -38.65 18.78
CA PRO A 153 -28.35 -39.91 19.48
C PRO A 153 -29.23 -40.96 18.80
N VAL A 154 -28.61 -41.78 17.95
CA VAL A 154 -29.24 -42.96 17.36
C VAL A 154 -29.26 -44.03 18.46
N PRO A 155 -30.39 -44.72 18.70
CA PRO A 155 -30.47 -45.81 19.68
C PRO A 155 -29.43 -46.91 19.38
N PRO A 156 -28.95 -47.65 20.40
CA PRO A 156 -27.78 -48.50 20.28
C PRO A 156 -28.03 -49.66 19.30
N VAL A 157 -27.29 -49.63 18.19
CA VAL A 157 -27.13 -50.76 17.25
C VAL A 157 -25.95 -51.62 17.76
N PRO A 158 -25.99 -52.97 17.65
CA PRO A 158 -24.92 -53.85 18.11
C PRO A 158 -23.56 -53.52 17.47
N PRO A 159 -22.42 -53.83 18.13
CA PRO A 159 -21.11 -53.37 17.68
C PRO A 159 -20.69 -54.03 16.37
N ALA A 160 -20.67 -53.24 15.30
CA ALA A 160 -19.95 -53.55 14.07
C ALA A 160 -18.42 -53.44 14.31
N PRO A 161 -17.58 -54.10 13.48
CA PRO A 161 -16.12 -54.10 13.66
C PRO A 161 -15.58 -52.67 13.74
N GLN A 162 -14.76 -52.39 14.76
CA GLN A 162 -14.15 -51.08 14.97
C GLN A 162 -13.46 -50.60 13.68
N PRO A 163 -13.84 -49.43 13.14
CA PRO A 163 -13.01 -48.79 12.13
C PRO A 163 -11.68 -48.40 12.78
N SER A 164 -10.61 -48.56 12.01
CA SER A 164 -9.26 -48.06 12.25
C SER A 164 -9.28 -46.64 12.86
N PRO A 165 -8.29 -46.27 13.71
CA PRO A 165 -8.30 -45.00 14.42
C PRO A 165 -8.45 -43.84 13.43
N LYS A 166 -9.56 -43.09 13.55
CA LYS A 166 -9.73 -41.80 12.85
C LYS A 166 -8.66 -40.86 13.39
N THR A 167 -7.62 -40.62 12.62
CA THR A 167 -6.70 -39.51 12.82
C THR A 167 -7.51 -38.22 12.63
N THR A 168 -8.05 -37.67 13.71
CA THR A 168 -8.71 -36.36 13.69
C THR A 168 -7.64 -35.31 13.43
N THR A 169 -7.34 -35.03 12.16
CA THR A 169 -6.47 -33.91 11.78
C THR A 169 -7.18 -32.61 12.15
N GLY A 170 -6.63 -31.89 13.13
CA GLY A 170 -7.15 -30.62 13.58
C GLY A 170 -6.95 -29.50 12.54
N TYR A 171 -7.41 -28.31 12.89
CA TYR A 171 -7.26 -27.13 12.06
C TYR A 171 -5.82 -26.61 12.13
N ASN A 172 -5.22 -26.30 10.99
CA ASN A 172 -3.85 -25.78 10.92
C ASN A 172 -3.75 -24.37 10.29
N TYR A 173 -4.89 -23.73 10.03
CA TYR A 173 -4.96 -22.43 9.39
C TYR A 173 -5.85 -21.45 10.15
N VAL A 174 -5.54 -20.17 9.95
CA VAL A 174 -6.37 -19.03 10.39
C VAL A 174 -6.74 -18.19 9.18
N THR A 175 -7.68 -17.26 9.32
CA THR A 175 -8.14 -16.43 8.21
C THR A 175 -7.90 -14.94 8.47
N ALA A 176 -7.74 -14.16 7.41
CA ALA A 176 -7.59 -12.72 7.47
C ALA A 176 -8.39 -12.05 6.34
N LYS A 177 -8.73 -10.78 6.54
CA LYS A 177 -9.49 -9.98 5.58
C LYS A 177 -8.63 -8.86 5.00
N ASN A 178 -8.65 -8.74 3.68
CA ASN A 178 -8.03 -7.70 2.90
C ASN A 178 -9.05 -6.68 2.42
N GLU A 179 -9.02 -5.51 3.06
CA GLU A 179 -9.88 -4.37 2.73
C GLU A 179 -9.25 -3.41 1.72
N GLY A 180 -8.13 -3.80 1.12
CA GLY A 180 -7.32 -2.93 0.30
C GLY A 180 -6.30 -2.14 1.11
N LEU A 181 -5.66 -1.20 0.44
CA LEU A 181 -4.71 -0.26 1.02
C LEU A 181 -5.30 1.15 0.96
N SER A 182 -5.30 1.86 2.08
CA SER A 182 -5.60 3.30 2.13
C SER A 182 -4.42 4.05 2.73
N ILE A 183 -4.10 5.23 2.19
CA ILE A 183 -2.99 6.06 2.64
C ILE A 183 -3.47 7.50 2.77
N ILE A 184 -3.28 8.09 3.96
CA ILE A 184 -3.34 9.54 4.16
C ILE A 184 -1.90 10.02 4.27
N SER A 185 -1.44 10.88 3.37
CA SER A 185 -0.04 11.31 3.33
C SER A 185 0.12 12.82 3.46
N LEU A 186 1.23 13.21 4.09
CA LEU A 186 1.73 14.57 4.12
C LEU A 186 3.18 14.57 3.63
N THR A 187 3.47 15.24 2.52
CA THR A 187 4.80 15.30 1.92
C THR A 187 5.29 16.74 1.79
N LEU A 188 6.59 16.92 2.03
CA LEU A 188 7.31 18.14 1.71
C LEU A 188 8.06 17.89 0.39
N ASN A 189 7.68 18.60 -0.67
CA ASN A 189 8.28 18.49 -1.99
C ASN A 189 9.14 19.73 -2.27
N ALA A 190 10.37 19.50 -2.75
CA ALA A 190 11.21 20.50 -3.36
C ALA A 190 11.13 20.32 -4.88
N CYS A 191 10.77 21.40 -5.57
CA CYS A 191 10.48 21.44 -6.98
C CYS A 191 11.38 22.46 -7.68
N TYR A 192 11.71 22.19 -8.94
CA TYR A 192 12.36 23.13 -9.83
C TYR A 192 11.47 23.33 -11.07
N ASP A 193 10.97 24.54 -11.22
CA ASP A 193 10.19 25.04 -12.34
C ASP A 193 11.16 25.69 -13.34
N VAL A 194 11.27 25.12 -14.54
CA VAL A 194 12.11 25.64 -15.63
C VAL A 194 11.38 26.79 -16.29
N ILE A 195 11.83 28.02 -16.03
CA ILE A 195 11.25 29.22 -16.62
C ILE A 195 11.91 29.47 -17.97
N ILE A 196 11.16 29.25 -19.05
CA ILE A 196 11.60 29.50 -20.41
C ILE A 196 11.11 30.91 -20.82
N GLY A 197 12.04 31.81 -21.15
CA GLY A 197 11.71 33.17 -21.55
C GLY A 197 10.68 33.22 -22.69
N ASN A 198 9.67 34.08 -22.55
CA ASN A 198 8.56 34.28 -23.50
C ASN A 198 7.65 33.06 -23.76
N SER A 199 7.69 32.03 -22.90
CA SER A 199 6.82 30.85 -23.00
C SER A 199 5.73 30.85 -21.92
N GLN A 200 4.55 30.32 -22.25
CA GLN A 200 3.50 30.01 -21.26
C GLN A 200 3.71 28.65 -20.58
N LEU A 201 4.69 27.87 -21.03
CA LEU A 201 5.00 26.52 -20.56
C LEU A 201 6.07 26.53 -19.47
N ILE A 202 5.81 25.77 -18.40
CA ILE A 202 6.68 25.66 -17.23
C ILE A 202 6.93 24.18 -16.95
N PRO A 203 7.94 23.55 -17.58
CA PRO A 203 8.38 22.22 -17.18
C PRO A 203 8.79 22.22 -15.71
N SER A 204 8.48 21.14 -14.98
CA SER A 204 8.82 21.02 -13.57
C SER A 204 9.24 19.61 -13.19
N VAL A 205 10.12 19.53 -12.19
CA VAL A 205 10.52 18.30 -11.53
C VAL A 205 10.49 18.50 -10.02
N CYS A 206 10.04 17.51 -9.27
CA CYS A 206 10.00 17.56 -7.82
C CYS A 206 10.54 16.28 -7.20
N ILE A 207 11.17 16.42 -6.04
CA ILE A 207 11.48 15.34 -5.12
C ILE A 207 10.90 15.68 -3.75
N GLY A 208 10.32 14.70 -3.08
CA GLY A 208 9.61 14.92 -1.83
C GLY A 208 9.80 13.78 -0.85
N ILE A 209 9.72 14.14 0.42
CA ILE A 209 9.76 13.23 1.56
C ILE A 209 8.58 13.54 2.47
N GLY A 210 7.99 12.51 3.05
CA GLY A 210 6.82 12.69 3.90
C GLY A 210 6.55 11.51 4.81
N GLN A 211 5.41 11.59 5.47
CA GLN A 211 4.85 10.52 6.28
C GLN A 211 3.46 10.16 5.74
N GLY A 212 3.14 8.87 5.77
CA GLY A 212 1.85 8.33 5.40
C GLY A 212 1.29 7.45 6.51
N ILE A 213 0.04 7.70 6.87
CA ILE A 213 -0.76 6.80 7.69
C ILE A 213 -1.40 5.80 6.74
N THR A 214 -0.91 4.57 6.78
CA THR A 214 -1.39 3.46 5.95
C THR A 214 -2.38 2.60 6.74
N ASN A 215 -3.48 2.22 6.11
CA ASN A 215 -4.40 1.20 6.61
C ASN A 215 -4.37 0.01 5.65
N PHE A 216 -3.89 -1.13 6.13
CA PHE A 216 -3.77 -2.37 5.37
C PHE A 216 -4.06 -3.57 6.29
N LEU A 217 -4.91 -4.49 5.83
CA LEU A 217 -5.32 -5.68 6.60
C LEU A 217 -5.85 -5.35 8.01
N GLY A 218 -6.57 -4.23 8.13
CA GLY A 218 -7.12 -3.75 9.41
C GLY A 218 -6.10 -3.13 10.36
N VAL A 219 -4.86 -2.90 9.92
CA VAL A 219 -3.80 -2.30 10.75
C VAL A 219 -3.43 -0.93 10.24
N ILE A 220 -3.36 0.01 11.17
CA ILE A 220 -2.87 1.36 10.92
C ILE A 220 -1.38 1.43 11.24
N ASN A 221 -0.56 1.81 10.25
CA ASN A 221 0.89 2.00 10.41
C ASN A 221 1.32 3.34 9.84
N ILE A 222 2.25 4.02 10.53
CA ILE A 222 2.93 5.20 10.00
C ILE A 222 4.15 4.74 9.21
N LYS A 223 4.27 5.20 7.97
CA LYS A 223 5.41 4.91 7.09
C LYS A 223 5.98 6.20 6.51
N THR A 224 7.29 6.26 6.37
CA THR A 224 7.94 7.30 5.57
C THR A 224 7.56 7.09 4.10
N ILE A 225 7.39 8.17 3.35
CA ILE A 225 7.06 8.15 1.93
C ILE A 225 8.05 9.02 1.17
N TYR A 226 8.46 8.56 -0.01
CA TYR A 226 9.23 9.37 -0.96
C TYR A 226 8.41 9.57 -2.24
N LYS A 227 8.31 10.80 -2.72
CA LYS A 227 7.57 11.16 -3.93
C LYS A 227 8.51 11.79 -4.94
N ALA A 228 8.43 11.37 -6.20
CA ALA A 228 9.10 12.03 -7.32
C ALA A 228 8.03 12.43 -8.32
N LYS A 229 8.03 13.71 -8.75
CA LYS A 229 7.09 14.25 -9.74
C LYS A 229 7.85 14.81 -10.93
N VAL A 230 7.28 14.68 -12.12
CA VAL A 230 7.72 15.38 -13.33
C VAL A 230 6.48 15.83 -14.07
N GLY A 231 6.50 17.05 -14.60
CA GLY A 231 5.34 17.55 -15.29
C GLY A 231 5.54 18.90 -15.95
N ILE A 232 4.43 19.49 -16.34
CA ILE A 232 4.39 20.75 -17.08
C ILE A 232 3.22 21.59 -16.58
N GLY A 233 3.49 22.87 -16.33
CA GLY A 233 2.51 23.90 -16.04
C GLY A 233 2.25 24.78 -17.26
N PHE A 234 1.04 25.33 -17.35
CA PHE A 234 0.62 26.31 -18.33
C PHE A 234 0.04 27.52 -17.59
N LEU A 235 0.53 28.72 -17.90
CA LEU A 235 -0.03 29.97 -17.38
C LEU A 235 -1.40 30.23 -17.99
N LEU A 236 -2.45 30.18 -17.19
CA LEU A 236 -3.79 30.63 -17.58
C LEU A 236 -3.95 32.14 -17.37
N SER A 237 -3.29 32.66 -16.33
CA SER A 237 -3.22 34.08 -15.98
C SER A 237 -1.92 34.33 -15.19
N PRO A 238 -1.53 35.59 -14.92
CA PRO A 238 -0.38 35.93 -14.07
C PRO A 238 -0.35 35.19 -12.72
N LYS A 239 -1.52 34.89 -12.15
CA LYS A 239 -1.67 34.27 -10.83
C LYS A 239 -2.25 32.86 -10.86
N THR A 240 -2.50 32.29 -12.04
CA THR A 240 -3.17 30.97 -12.16
C THR A 240 -2.45 30.08 -13.14
N ILE A 241 -2.07 28.89 -12.68
CA ILE A 241 -1.36 27.90 -13.46
C ILE A 241 -2.14 26.59 -13.42
N ILE A 242 -2.44 26.04 -14.60
CA ILE A 242 -2.88 24.65 -14.71
C ILE A 242 -1.65 23.77 -14.90
N PHE A 243 -1.58 22.64 -14.21
CA PHE A 243 -0.44 21.73 -14.33
C PHE A 243 -0.88 20.29 -14.51
N ILE A 244 -0.01 19.53 -15.16
CA ILE A 244 -0.15 18.09 -15.36
C ILE A 244 1.18 17.47 -14.95
N ASN A 245 1.15 16.55 -13.98
CA ASN A 245 2.35 15.83 -13.52
C ASN A 245 2.12 14.32 -13.58
N GLY A 246 3.17 13.60 -13.98
CA GLY A 246 3.33 12.19 -13.64
C GLY A 246 4.17 12.07 -12.37
N TYR A 247 3.86 11.11 -11.51
CA TYR A 247 4.63 10.88 -10.30
C TYR A 247 4.76 9.42 -9.93
N TYR A 248 5.76 9.14 -9.09
CA TYR A 248 5.99 7.86 -8.46
C TYR A 248 6.11 8.05 -6.96
N VAL A 249 5.47 7.17 -6.21
CA VAL A 249 5.52 7.13 -4.75
C VAL A 249 6.14 5.83 -4.31
N LYS A 250 7.18 5.96 -3.48
CA LYS A 250 7.83 4.85 -2.79
C LYS A 250 7.44 4.83 -1.32
N VAL A 251 7.01 3.67 -0.84
CA VAL A 251 6.69 3.42 0.56
C VAL A 251 7.66 2.36 1.08
N PRO A 252 8.82 2.76 1.65
CA PRO A 252 9.78 1.82 2.21
C PRO A 252 9.22 1.06 3.40
N ASN A 253 9.88 -0.05 3.72
CA ASN A 253 9.50 -1.01 4.77
C ASN A 253 8.19 -1.71 4.46
N ASP A 254 8.31 -2.83 3.76
CA ASP A 254 7.19 -3.63 3.27
C ASP A 254 6.52 -4.48 4.36
N SER A 255 6.92 -4.36 5.63
CA SER A 255 6.35 -5.17 6.71
C SER A 255 5.14 -4.51 7.40
N PHE A 256 4.12 -5.32 7.67
CA PHE A 256 2.93 -4.99 8.44
C PHE A 256 2.78 -6.01 9.56
N LYS A 257 2.75 -5.53 10.80
CA LYS A 257 2.62 -6.34 12.02
C LYS A 257 1.21 -6.19 12.58
N ASN A 258 0.83 -7.06 13.51
CA ASN A 258 -0.45 -7.00 14.22
C ASN A 258 -1.68 -7.08 13.31
N VAL A 259 -1.57 -7.88 12.24
CA VAL A 259 -2.67 -8.09 11.29
C VAL A 259 -3.89 -8.66 11.99
N SER A 260 -5.07 -8.15 11.64
CA SER A 260 -6.34 -8.65 12.19
C SER A 260 -6.61 -10.05 11.66
N ILE A 261 -6.60 -11.03 12.56
CA ILE A 261 -6.78 -12.45 12.26
C ILE A 261 -8.05 -12.96 12.90
N GLN A 262 -8.75 -13.79 12.15
CA GLN A 262 -9.97 -14.47 12.53
C GLN A 262 -9.63 -15.94 12.81
N TYR A 263 -9.71 -16.30 14.09
CA TYR A 263 -9.61 -17.67 14.56
C TYR A 263 -10.99 -18.30 14.49
N GLN A 264 -11.18 -19.13 13.49
CA GLN A 264 -12.39 -19.95 13.39
C GLN A 264 -12.32 -21.16 14.33
N HIS A 265 -11.10 -21.67 14.54
CA HIS A 265 -10.79 -22.80 15.39
C HIS A 265 -9.43 -22.59 16.06
N GLU A 266 -9.19 -23.37 17.11
CA GLU A 266 -7.87 -23.46 17.74
C GLU A 266 -6.90 -24.24 16.84
N LEU A 267 -5.68 -23.73 16.67
CA LEU A 267 -4.67 -24.40 15.88
C LEU A 267 -4.16 -25.67 16.60
N GLU A 268 -4.05 -26.77 15.87
CA GLU A 268 -3.60 -28.06 16.42
C GLU A 268 -2.14 -27.99 16.90
N LYS A 269 -1.26 -27.40 16.10
CA LYS A 269 0.17 -27.29 16.38
C LYS A 269 0.48 -25.99 17.11
N ASP A 270 1.41 -26.04 18.05
CA ASP A 270 1.97 -24.84 18.65
C ASP A 270 2.73 -23.97 17.64
N PRO A 271 2.75 -22.64 17.81
CA PRO A 271 2.03 -21.88 18.84
C PRO A 271 0.56 -21.70 18.45
N LYS A 272 -0.39 -21.99 19.34
CA LYS A 272 -1.82 -21.97 18.99
C LYS A 272 -2.36 -20.61 18.56
N HIS A 273 -1.69 -19.54 19.02
CA HIS A 273 -1.88 -18.19 18.53
C HIS A 273 -0.64 -17.75 17.76
N ILE A 274 -0.85 -17.18 16.58
CA ILE A 274 0.18 -16.60 15.74
C ILE A 274 -0.02 -15.09 15.63
N GLU A 275 1.10 -14.38 15.55
CA GLU A 275 1.17 -12.95 15.21
C GLU A 275 1.94 -12.80 13.89
N PRO A 276 1.24 -12.87 12.74
CA PRO A 276 1.88 -12.79 11.44
C PRO A 276 2.44 -11.40 11.16
N ILE A 277 3.58 -11.43 10.50
CA ILE A 277 4.23 -10.30 9.86
C ILE A 277 4.01 -10.48 8.36
N ILE A 278 3.24 -9.58 7.78
CA ILE A 278 2.94 -9.58 6.35
C ILE A 278 3.97 -8.72 5.63
N PHE A 279 4.53 -9.22 4.54
CA PHE A 279 5.43 -8.49 3.66
C PHE A 279 4.70 -8.16 2.37
N PHE A 280 4.66 -6.87 2.05
CA PHE A 280 3.89 -6.29 0.95
C PHE A 280 4.46 -4.92 0.57
N ASN A 281 5.01 -4.80 -0.64
CA ASN A 281 5.41 -3.52 -1.18
C ASN A 281 4.18 -2.74 -1.67
N SER A 282 4.12 -1.46 -1.28
CA SER A 282 2.97 -0.59 -1.52
C SER A 282 3.32 0.63 -2.40
N ASP A 283 4.34 0.48 -3.25
CA ASP A 283 4.72 1.52 -4.21
C ASP A 283 3.62 1.70 -5.28
N TYR A 284 3.50 2.91 -5.83
CA TYR A 284 2.52 3.20 -6.89
C TYR A 284 2.94 4.35 -7.79
N TYR A 285 2.35 4.38 -8.98
CA TYR A 285 2.46 5.49 -9.93
C TYR A 285 1.19 6.32 -9.90
N GLY A 286 1.29 7.59 -10.29
CA GLY A 286 0.11 8.41 -10.48
C GLY A 286 0.29 9.49 -11.54
N GLY A 287 -0.82 9.98 -12.04
CA GLY A 287 -0.91 11.19 -12.84
C GLY A 287 -1.86 12.17 -12.15
N GLU A 288 -1.46 13.43 -12.05
CA GLU A 288 -2.27 14.50 -11.47
C GLU A 288 -2.49 15.63 -12.48
N VAL A 289 -3.70 16.20 -12.45
CA VAL A 289 -4.02 17.48 -13.07
C VAL A 289 -4.54 18.41 -11.98
N GLY A 290 -4.05 19.64 -11.97
CA GLY A 290 -4.38 20.57 -10.90
C GLY A 290 -4.27 22.03 -11.29
N LEU A 291 -4.73 22.88 -10.37
CA LEU A 291 -4.64 24.32 -10.45
C LEU A 291 -3.79 24.83 -9.29
N ARG A 292 -2.89 25.77 -9.60
CA ARG A 292 -2.06 26.50 -8.65
C ARG A 292 -2.42 27.98 -8.73
N PHE A 293 -2.66 28.59 -7.57
CA PHE A 293 -3.02 30.00 -7.42
C PHE A 293 -1.96 30.73 -6.61
N ILE A 294 -1.27 31.69 -7.23
CA ILE A 294 -0.31 32.57 -6.56
C ILE A 294 -1.09 33.65 -5.80
N LEU A 295 -0.75 33.86 -4.53
CA LEU A 295 -1.40 34.82 -3.63
C LEU A 295 -0.82 36.23 -3.81
#